data_AF-A0A538NWM7-F1
#
_entry.id   AF-A0A538NWM7-F1
#
_cell.length_a   1.000
_cell.length_b   1.000
_cell.length_c   1.000
_cell.angle_alpha   90.00
_cell.angle_beta   90.00
_cell.angle_gamma   90.00
#
_symmetry.space_group_name_H-M   'P 1'
#
loop_
_entity.id
_entity.type
_entity.pdbx_description
1 polymer ?
#
loop_
_entity_poly.entity_id
_entity_poly.type
_entity_poly.pdbx_seq_one_letter_code
_entity_poly.pdbx_strand_id
1 'polypeptide(L)'
;MNHPEPSVETRPKPKAAMRAIRARARPRPPRSLYLFSLLLVLTSSHATTPADSSHYSQSLATLDAAGGQARSAHYSQIGSLGGVGGGIAKGGDDTVAKNGFAGQLYEVTSLKLAAAPTTLDEGGTSEVLTTATLDDATRLRLSAIEVRWRVFLGPVESIGTNGVVQFGKVYQDSVASIEAGYQDKFDGTRFRIRNVGLDDFGIYAHDQVPDLWQVQHFGINDPLGTAAADPDGDGQNNLFEYIAGLSPTNAASHLTLEIADLPDLPNQKALILTPRLDGRTYVLEVSTNLAVGFGPLTGAEQVDFGTTRFVLDPNATAPNKFYRVKISLP
;
A
#
# COMPACT_ATOMS: atom_id res chain seq x y z
N MET A 1 38.09 54.67 14.16
CA MET A 1 37.71 56.08 13.98
C MET A 1 36.41 56.10 13.18
N ASN A 2 35.36 56.71 13.74
CA ASN A 2 34.06 57.09 13.13
C ASN A 2 33.17 56.02 12.42
N HIS A 3 31.97 55.83 13.00
CA HIS A 3 30.65 55.59 12.37
C HIS A 3 30.16 56.84 11.56
N PRO A 4 28.97 56.92 10.92
CA PRO A 4 27.73 56.09 10.93
C PRO A 4 27.34 55.52 9.52
N GLU A 5 26.27 54.70 9.27
CA GLU A 5 24.82 54.73 9.65
C GLU A 5 24.03 55.93 9.04
N PRO A 6 22.67 55.97 8.98
CA PRO A 6 21.59 54.98 9.24
C PRO A 6 20.91 54.55 7.90
N SER A 7 19.70 53.95 7.75
CA SER A 7 18.48 53.63 8.55
C SER A 7 17.97 52.22 8.14
N VAL A 8 16.75 51.66 8.34
CA VAL A 8 15.37 52.04 8.77
C VAL A 8 14.81 50.82 9.57
N GLU A 9 14.33 50.91 10.81
CA GLU A 9 12.97 51.32 11.30
C GLU A 9 11.79 50.40 10.86
N THR A 10 10.79 50.02 11.68
CA THR A 10 10.32 50.39 13.05
C THR A 10 9.96 49.10 13.85
N ARG A 11 10.26 48.91 15.15
CA ARG A 11 9.74 49.45 16.45
C ARG A 11 8.46 48.77 17.03
N PRO A 12 8.24 48.72 18.38
CA PRO A 12 7.77 47.49 19.04
C PRO A 12 6.61 47.62 20.09
N LYS A 13 6.32 46.49 20.77
CA LYS A 13 5.60 46.39 22.08
C LYS A 13 6.44 47.07 23.22
N PRO A 14 6.07 47.07 24.54
CA PRO A 14 4.85 46.60 25.24
C PRO A 14 4.30 47.60 26.31
N LYS A 15 3.30 47.19 27.12
CA LYS A 15 3.36 47.14 28.61
C LYS A 15 2.04 46.72 29.28
N ALA A 16 2.14 46.20 30.50
CA ALA A 16 1.02 46.00 31.43
C ALA A 16 1.49 46.29 32.87
N ALA A 17 0.72 47.05 33.67
CA ALA A 17 0.98 47.26 35.10
C ALA A 17 -0.23 47.82 35.90
N MET A 18 -0.83 46.94 36.70
CA MET A 18 -1.10 47.10 38.14
C MET A 18 -1.95 48.28 38.74
N ARG A 19 -2.96 47.84 39.52
CA ARG A 19 -3.44 48.35 40.83
C ARG A 19 -4.63 49.34 40.93
N ALA A 20 -5.39 49.16 42.01
CA ALA A 20 -6.75 49.66 42.23
C ALA A 20 -6.85 50.84 43.23
N ILE A 21 -8.02 51.50 43.26
CA ILE A 21 -8.49 52.44 44.30
C ILE A 21 -9.99 52.19 44.62
N ARG A 22 -10.47 52.64 45.80
CA ARG A 22 -11.82 52.44 46.40
C ARG A 22 -12.79 53.59 46.07
N ALA A 23 -14.12 53.33 46.06
CA ALA A 23 -15.11 53.91 47.01
C ALA A 23 -16.61 53.68 46.66
N ARG A 24 -17.47 54.01 47.64
CA ARG A 24 -18.96 53.97 47.75
C ARG A 24 -19.68 54.88 46.71
N ALA A 25 -21.02 54.90 46.52
CA ALA A 25 -22.16 54.46 47.35
C ALA A 25 -23.45 54.11 46.53
N ARG A 26 -24.55 53.74 47.22
CA ARG A 26 -25.93 53.61 46.66
C ARG A 26 -26.71 54.94 46.78
N PRO A 27 -27.82 55.15 46.04
CA PRO A 27 -29.15 54.79 46.57
C PRO A 27 -30.12 54.10 45.55
N ARG A 28 -31.32 53.74 46.04
CA ARG A 28 -32.53 53.29 45.30
C ARG A 28 -33.64 54.39 45.46
N PRO A 29 -34.95 54.11 45.20
CA PRO A 29 -35.67 54.04 43.93
C PRO A 29 -36.80 55.11 43.86
N PRO A 30 -37.70 55.07 42.86
CA PRO A 30 -39.09 54.60 43.12
C PRO A 30 -39.51 53.46 42.13
N ARG A 31 -40.48 52.57 42.38
CA ARG A 31 -41.96 52.73 42.57
C ARG A 31 -42.62 53.43 41.36
N SER A 32 -43.79 53.05 40.85
CA SER A 32 -44.68 51.89 41.05
C SER A 32 -45.82 52.00 40.02
N LEU A 33 -46.39 50.89 39.52
CA LEU A 33 -47.84 50.65 39.56
C LEU A 33 -48.22 49.22 39.13
N TYR A 34 -49.41 48.79 39.54
CA TYR A 34 -50.05 47.53 39.16
C TYR A 34 -50.95 47.74 37.94
N LEU A 35 -51.20 46.67 37.16
CA LEU A 35 -52.53 46.04 37.18
C LEU A 35 -52.49 44.59 36.67
N PHE A 36 -53.51 43.83 37.04
CA PHE A 36 -53.72 42.41 36.69
C PHE A 36 -55.12 42.29 36.05
N SER A 37 -55.42 41.15 35.45
CA SER A 37 -56.75 40.74 34.95
C SER A 37 -57.32 41.48 33.72
N LEU A 38 -57.36 40.77 32.59
CA LEU A 38 -58.63 40.52 31.91
C LEU A 38 -58.64 39.12 31.29
N LEU A 39 -59.63 38.31 31.64
CA LEU A 39 -59.87 37.00 31.06
C LEU A 39 -60.89 37.16 29.91
N LEU A 40 -60.54 36.72 28.70
CA LEU A 40 -61.50 36.65 27.59
C LEU A 40 -61.44 35.27 26.94
N VAL A 41 -62.44 34.45 27.23
CA VAL A 41 -62.59 33.11 26.64
C VAL A 41 -63.29 33.24 25.29
N LEU A 42 -62.57 32.99 24.19
CA LEU A 42 -63.17 32.68 22.90
C LEU A 42 -62.98 31.19 22.59
N THR A 43 -64.04 30.41 22.76
CA THR A 43 -64.10 29.01 22.32
C THR A 43 -64.30 28.94 20.80
N SER A 44 -63.20 28.87 20.06
CA SER A 44 -63.21 28.66 18.61
C SER A 44 -63.59 27.20 18.27
N SER A 45 -64.88 26.88 18.36
CA SER A 45 -65.44 25.54 18.10
C SER A 45 -65.26 25.11 16.64
N HIS A 46 -64.11 24.52 16.33
CA HIS A 46 -63.84 23.91 15.03
C HIS A 46 -64.60 22.58 14.94
N ALA A 47 -65.83 22.62 14.44
CA ALA A 47 -66.66 21.45 14.18
C ALA A 47 -66.14 20.69 12.94
N THR A 48 -65.08 19.90 13.10
CA THR A 48 -64.69 18.89 12.11
C THR A 48 -65.68 17.75 12.14
N THR A 49 -66.48 17.62 11.08
CA THR A 49 -67.28 16.41 10.82
C THR A 49 -66.35 15.21 10.66
N PRO A 50 -66.62 14.07 11.31
CA PRO A 50 -65.81 12.87 11.12
C PRO A 50 -65.92 12.37 9.67
N ALA A 51 -64.82 11.81 9.16
CA ALA A 51 -64.84 11.04 7.92
C ALA A 51 -65.45 9.66 8.21
N ASP A 52 -66.78 9.60 8.19
CA ASP A 52 -67.54 8.39 8.49
C ASP A 52 -67.30 7.35 7.38
N SER A 53 -66.47 6.36 7.67
CA SER A 53 -66.09 5.29 6.74
C SER A 53 -66.37 3.95 7.38
N SER A 54 -67.04 3.07 6.63
CA SER A 54 -67.75 1.87 7.12
C SER A 54 -66.87 0.75 7.71
N HIS A 55 -65.58 1.02 7.97
CA HIS A 55 -64.60 0.04 8.39
C HIS A 55 -63.79 0.42 9.64
N TYR A 56 -63.82 1.67 10.14
CA TYR A 56 -63.23 1.95 11.45
C TYR A 56 -63.82 3.15 12.21
N SER A 57 -64.26 2.90 13.44
CA SER A 57 -64.71 3.94 14.39
C SER A 57 -63.59 4.35 15.35
N GLN A 58 -63.12 5.59 15.20
CA GLN A 58 -62.19 6.20 16.16
C GLN A 58 -62.98 6.76 17.35
N SER A 59 -62.75 6.21 18.54
CA SER A 59 -63.26 6.78 19.78
C SER A 59 -62.50 8.06 20.12
N LEU A 60 -63.20 9.19 20.20
CA LEU A 60 -62.64 10.48 20.58
C LEU A 60 -62.21 10.46 22.06
N ALA A 61 -60.90 10.40 22.28
CA ALA A 61 -60.30 10.66 23.58
C ALA A 61 -60.09 12.16 23.78
N THR A 62 -60.64 12.73 24.86
CA THR A 62 -60.32 14.09 25.29
C THR A 62 -58.91 14.12 25.87
N LEU A 63 -57.93 14.71 25.16
CA LEU A 63 -56.60 14.91 25.70
C LEU A 63 -56.59 16.08 26.68
N ASP A 64 -56.19 15.81 27.93
CA ASP A 64 -55.76 16.82 28.89
C ASP A 64 -54.22 16.96 28.88
N ALA A 65 -53.69 17.79 29.80
CA ALA A 65 -52.26 18.06 29.90
C ALA A 65 -51.40 16.90 30.45
N ALA A 66 -52.00 15.81 30.96
CA ALA A 66 -51.28 14.59 31.36
C ALA A 66 -51.06 13.64 30.17
N GLY A 67 -51.95 13.70 29.17
CA GLY A 67 -51.94 12.80 28.02
C GLY A 67 -52.76 11.52 28.24
N GLY A 68 -53.19 10.90 27.14
CA GLY A 68 -54.14 9.78 27.14
C GLY A 68 -53.63 8.53 26.43
N GLN A 69 -54.20 7.38 26.79
CA GLN A 69 -54.03 6.12 26.06
C GLN A 69 -55.33 5.73 25.36
N ALA A 70 -55.27 5.49 24.06
CA ALA A 70 -56.34 4.84 23.29
C ALA A 70 -55.92 3.41 22.96
N ARG A 71 -56.79 2.42 23.19
CA ARG A 71 -56.51 1.00 22.96
C ARG A 71 -57.64 0.32 22.20
N SER A 72 -57.26 -0.57 21.30
CA SER A 72 -58.11 -1.48 20.53
C SER A 72 -57.46 -2.87 20.54
N ALA A 73 -58.19 -3.91 20.10
CA ALA A 73 -57.63 -5.26 19.93
C ALA A 73 -56.45 -5.33 18.93
N HIS A 74 -56.30 -4.30 18.08
CA HIS A 74 -55.29 -4.26 17.01
C HIS A 74 -54.27 -3.11 17.12
N TYR A 75 -54.43 -2.15 18.04
CA TYR A 75 -53.41 -1.13 18.29
C TYR A 75 -53.53 -0.46 19.67
N SER A 76 -52.46 0.18 20.11
CA SER A 76 -52.43 1.06 21.29
C SER A 76 -51.68 2.34 20.94
N GLN A 77 -52.28 3.49 21.20
CA GLN A 77 -51.69 4.82 21.00
C GLN A 77 -51.57 5.54 22.34
N ILE A 78 -50.44 6.21 22.56
CA ILE A 78 -50.18 7.04 23.75
C ILE A 78 -49.89 8.45 23.22
N GLY A 79 -50.76 9.42 23.53
CA GLY A 79 -50.61 10.82 23.12
C GLY A 79 -50.35 11.72 24.32
N SER A 80 -49.30 12.53 24.29
CA SER A 80 -48.97 13.50 25.33
C SER A 80 -48.73 14.88 24.72
N LEU A 81 -49.40 15.90 25.26
CA LEU A 81 -49.29 17.30 24.84
C LEU A 81 -48.01 17.95 25.38
N GLY A 82 -46.85 17.41 24.98
CA GLY A 82 -45.54 17.87 25.45
C GLY A 82 -44.31 17.37 24.69
N GLY A 83 -44.44 16.41 23.76
CA GLY A 83 -43.29 15.93 23.00
C GLY A 83 -43.68 15.22 21.71
N VAL A 84 -42.87 15.38 20.65
CA VAL A 84 -43.06 14.72 19.35
C VAL A 84 -42.57 13.27 19.44
N GLY A 85 -43.31 12.45 20.19
CA GLY A 85 -43.07 11.02 20.34
C GLY A 85 -43.59 10.25 19.13
N GLY A 86 -42.77 10.17 18.07
CA GLY A 86 -43.07 9.40 16.85
C GLY A 86 -43.05 7.89 17.07
N GLY A 87 -44.03 7.36 17.80
CA GLY A 87 -44.19 5.92 18.06
C GLY A 87 -44.67 5.16 16.82
N ILE A 88 -43.74 4.60 16.05
CA ILE A 88 -44.04 3.75 14.89
C ILE A 88 -44.26 2.31 15.35
N ALA A 89 -45.31 1.65 14.86
CA ALA A 89 -45.52 0.22 15.07
C ALA A 89 -44.51 -0.61 14.24
N LYS A 90 -44.00 -1.70 14.81
CA LYS A 90 -42.99 -2.55 14.16
C LYS A 90 -43.64 -3.47 13.11
N GLY A 91 -43.11 -3.49 11.88
CA GLY A 91 -43.66 -4.32 10.81
C GLY A 91 -42.95 -4.11 9.47
N GLY A 92 -41.68 -4.52 9.38
CA GLY A 92 -40.87 -4.44 8.15
C GLY A 92 -39.39 -4.55 8.47
N ASP A 93 -38.74 -5.60 7.99
CA ASP A 93 -37.30 -5.85 8.18
C ASP A 93 -36.46 -5.15 7.10
N ASP A 94 -36.50 -3.82 7.07
CA ASP A 94 -35.40 -3.02 6.52
C ASP A 94 -35.44 -1.58 7.07
N THR A 95 -34.65 -1.30 8.11
CA THR A 95 -34.51 0.05 8.68
C THR A 95 -33.05 0.40 8.89
N VAL A 96 -32.45 1.08 7.90
CA VAL A 96 -31.10 1.67 8.04
C VAL A 96 -31.14 2.75 9.12
N ALA A 97 -30.43 2.51 10.23
CA ALA A 97 -30.50 3.37 11.40
C ALA A 97 -29.59 4.60 11.29
N LYS A 98 -30.13 5.79 11.61
CA LYS A 98 -29.34 6.98 11.93
C LYS A 98 -30.08 7.85 12.94
N ASN A 99 -29.35 8.43 13.90
CA ASN A 99 -29.94 9.25 14.96
C ASN A 99 -30.49 10.57 14.38
N GLY A 100 -31.78 10.83 14.57
CA GLY A 100 -32.45 12.05 14.13
C GLY A 100 -33.89 11.79 13.67
N PHE A 101 -34.04 11.30 12.45
CA PHE A 101 -35.34 11.06 11.80
C PHE A 101 -35.29 9.76 10.98
N ALA A 102 -36.40 9.01 10.96
CA ALA A 102 -36.53 7.78 10.19
C ALA A 102 -37.06 8.06 8.77
N GLY A 103 -36.58 7.31 7.77
CA GLY A 103 -37.14 7.27 6.42
C GLY A 103 -36.49 8.15 5.36
N GLN A 104 -35.39 8.84 5.65
CA GLN A 104 -34.64 9.59 4.61
C GLN A 104 -33.72 8.66 3.82
N LEU A 105 -34.11 8.34 2.59
CA LEU A 105 -33.28 7.64 1.60
C LEU A 105 -32.29 8.63 0.98
N TYR A 106 -30.99 8.40 1.19
CA TYR A 106 -29.91 9.13 0.52
C TYR A 106 -29.38 8.30 -0.65
N GLU A 107 -29.16 8.91 -1.81
CA GLU A 107 -28.55 8.22 -2.96
C GLU A 107 -27.03 8.44 -2.97
N VAL A 108 -26.24 7.40 -3.25
CA VAL A 108 -24.79 7.55 -3.47
C VAL A 108 -24.56 8.06 -4.88
N THR A 109 -24.22 9.34 -5.01
CA THR A 109 -23.95 9.99 -6.31
C THR A 109 -22.58 9.61 -6.87
N SER A 110 -21.59 9.38 -6.00
CA SER A 110 -20.22 9.00 -6.40
C SER A 110 -19.47 8.28 -5.29
N LEU A 111 -18.46 7.50 -5.70
CA LEU A 111 -17.45 6.93 -4.81
C LEU A 111 -16.10 7.58 -5.10
N LYS A 112 -15.25 7.73 -4.09
CA LYS A 112 -13.85 8.13 -4.25
C LYS A 112 -12.91 7.34 -3.34
N LEU A 113 -11.92 6.72 -3.95
CA LEU A 113 -10.71 6.18 -3.32
C LEU A 113 -9.63 7.26 -3.32
N ALA A 114 -8.96 7.41 -2.18
CA ALA A 114 -7.73 8.18 -2.02
C ALA A 114 -6.73 7.28 -1.29
N ALA A 115 -5.55 7.08 -1.89
CA ALA A 115 -4.52 6.20 -1.36
C ALA A 115 -3.23 6.98 -1.05
N ALA A 116 -2.52 6.59 0.01
CA ALA A 116 -1.23 7.17 0.37
C ALA A 116 -0.34 6.15 1.13
N PRO A 117 0.92 5.93 0.69
CA PRO A 117 1.55 6.41 -0.55
C PRO A 117 1.05 5.66 -1.81
N THR A 118 1.17 6.29 -2.98
CA THR A 118 0.90 5.64 -4.29
C THR A 118 2.18 5.25 -5.05
N THR A 119 3.35 5.53 -4.48
CA THR A 119 4.63 4.97 -4.92
C THR A 119 5.36 4.52 -3.66
N LEU A 120 5.71 3.25 -3.63
CA LEU A 120 6.30 2.58 -2.48
C LEU A 120 7.27 1.51 -2.96
N ASP A 121 8.10 1.03 -2.05
CA ASP A 121 8.91 -0.16 -2.25
C ASP A 121 8.08 -1.41 -2.00
N GLU A 122 8.46 -2.51 -2.64
CA GLU A 122 7.88 -3.84 -2.44
C GLU A 122 7.91 -4.31 -0.97
N GLY A 123 6.97 -5.19 -0.59
CA GLY A 123 6.74 -5.51 0.81
C GLY A 123 6.11 -4.36 1.63
N GLY A 124 5.98 -3.15 1.05
CA GLY A 124 5.39 -1.99 1.70
C GLY A 124 3.86 -2.00 1.76
N THR A 125 3.31 -1.00 2.45
CA THR A 125 1.87 -0.80 2.64
C THR A 125 1.38 0.54 2.13
N SER A 126 0.08 0.65 1.89
CA SER A 126 -0.61 1.92 1.61
C SER A 126 -1.94 2.00 2.35
N GLU A 127 -2.24 3.14 2.97
CA GLU A 127 -3.59 3.41 3.48
C GLU A 127 -4.51 3.81 2.31
N VAL A 128 -5.72 3.26 2.26
CA VAL A 128 -6.74 3.58 1.26
C VAL A 128 -8.04 4.02 1.93
N LEU A 129 -8.32 5.32 1.83
CA LEU A 129 -9.55 5.93 2.26
C LEU A 129 -10.61 5.81 1.16
N THR A 130 -11.75 5.20 1.47
CA THR A 130 -12.94 5.25 0.61
C THR A 130 -13.98 6.22 1.16
N THR A 131 -14.50 7.09 0.31
CA THR A 131 -15.53 8.09 0.63
C THR A 131 -16.65 8.03 -0.40
N ALA A 132 -17.89 7.82 0.04
CA ALA A 132 -19.08 8.05 -0.77
C ALA A 132 -19.51 9.52 -0.68
N THR A 133 -19.98 10.10 -1.79
CA THR A 133 -20.71 11.36 -1.80
C THR A 133 -22.21 11.07 -1.98
N LEU A 134 -23.05 11.74 -1.21
CA LEU A 134 -24.51 11.61 -1.28
C LEU A 134 -25.13 12.65 -2.21
N ASP A 135 -26.45 12.63 -2.37
CA ASP A 135 -27.25 13.56 -3.16
C ASP A 135 -27.29 14.99 -2.57
N ASP A 136 -27.24 15.12 -1.24
CA ASP A 136 -27.08 16.40 -0.52
C ASP A 136 -25.62 16.90 -0.47
N ALA A 137 -24.71 16.26 -1.22
CA ALA A 137 -23.26 16.44 -1.20
C ALA A 137 -22.55 16.10 0.13
N THR A 138 -23.23 15.51 1.11
CA THR A 138 -22.60 14.95 2.32
C THR A 138 -21.58 13.87 1.93
N ARG A 139 -20.44 13.85 2.61
CA ARG A 139 -19.39 12.84 2.42
C ARG A 139 -19.41 11.82 3.55
N LEU A 140 -19.66 10.56 3.21
CA LEU A 140 -19.62 9.42 4.12
C LEU A 140 -18.28 8.67 3.93
N ARG A 141 -17.42 8.66 4.96
CA ARG A 141 -16.27 7.75 5.01
C ARG A 141 -16.80 6.33 5.20
N LEU A 142 -16.40 5.43 4.31
CA LEU A 142 -16.69 4.00 4.40
C LEU A 142 -15.47 3.26 4.96
N SER A 143 -15.72 2.23 5.76
CA SER A 143 -14.71 1.26 6.17
C SER A 143 -14.44 0.25 5.05
N ALA A 144 -13.30 -0.43 5.11
CA ALA A 144 -12.91 -1.39 4.07
C ALA A 144 -13.77 -2.66 4.04
N ILE A 145 -14.66 -2.88 5.02
CA ILE A 145 -15.62 -4.00 5.05
C ILE A 145 -16.99 -3.64 4.45
N GLU A 146 -17.31 -2.35 4.29
CA GLU A 146 -18.57 -1.89 3.69
C GLU A 146 -18.53 -1.88 2.16
N VAL A 147 -17.34 -2.02 1.56
CA VAL A 147 -17.09 -1.91 0.12
C VAL A 147 -16.60 -3.23 -0.47
N ARG A 148 -17.00 -3.51 -1.72
CA ARG A 148 -16.54 -4.69 -2.45
C ARG A 148 -15.24 -4.37 -3.18
N TRP A 149 -14.12 -4.93 -2.71
CA TRP A 149 -12.82 -4.76 -3.36
C TRP A 149 -12.67 -5.65 -4.58
N ARG A 150 -11.96 -5.13 -5.59
CA ARG A 150 -11.43 -5.87 -6.74
C ARG A 150 -9.97 -5.49 -6.95
N VAL A 151 -9.09 -6.49 -6.93
CA VAL A 151 -7.73 -6.36 -7.47
C VAL A 151 -7.82 -6.57 -8.98
N PHE A 152 -7.29 -5.62 -9.76
CA PHE A 152 -7.22 -5.75 -11.22
C PHE A 152 -5.90 -6.36 -11.68
N LEU A 153 -4.78 -5.96 -11.06
CA LEU A 153 -3.42 -6.34 -11.44
C LEU A 153 -2.41 -6.01 -10.34
N GLY A 154 -1.24 -6.65 -10.39
CA GLY A 154 -0.07 -6.37 -9.56
C GLY A 154 0.02 -7.18 -8.26
N PRO A 155 1.13 -7.01 -7.50
CA PRO A 155 1.47 -7.81 -6.33
C PRO A 155 0.66 -7.40 -5.08
N VAL A 156 -0.67 -7.45 -5.13
CA VAL A 156 -1.52 -7.19 -3.96
C VAL A 156 -1.67 -8.48 -3.16
N GLU A 157 -1.07 -8.56 -1.98
CA GLU A 157 -1.17 -9.73 -1.10
C GLU A 157 -2.46 -9.71 -0.27
N SER A 158 -2.82 -8.55 0.27
CA SER A 158 -4.06 -8.40 1.04
C SER A 158 -4.57 -6.96 1.07
N ILE A 159 -5.86 -6.82 1.39
CA ILE A 159 -6.51 -5.56 1.73
C ILE A 159 -7.15 -5.75 3.10
N GLY A 160 -6.58 -5.11 4.12
CA GLY A 160 -7.02 -5.23 5.50
C GLY A 160 -8.37 -4.54 5.76
N THR A 161 -9.07 -5.01 6.80
CA THR A 161 -10.37 -4.45 7.24
C THR A 161 -10.28 -3.00 7.73
N ASN A 162 -9.06 -2.53 8.03
CA ASN A 162 -8.70 -1.16 8.33
C ASN A 162 -8.50 -0.25 7.09
N GLY A 163 -8.49 -0.83 5.87
CA GLY A 163 -8.19 -0.12 4.63
C GLY A 163 -6.70 -0.02 4.29
N VAL A 164 -5.83 -0.80 4.94
CA VAL A 164 -4.41 -0.90 4.56
C VAL A 164 -4.24 -1.99 3.52
N VAL A 165 -3.60 -1.66 2.40
CA VAL A 165 -3.21 -2.60 1.35
C VAL A 165 -1.77 -3.04 1.59
N GLN A 166 -1.53 -4.35 1.59
CA GLN A 166 -0.20 -4.96 1.64
C GLN A 166 0.22 -5.37 0.22
N PHE A 167 1.45 -5.05 -0.15
CA PHE A 167 2.03 -5.44 -1.43
C PHE A 167 3.18 -6.43 -1.23
N GLY A 168 3.30 -7.40 -2.12
CA GLY A 168 4.35 -8.42 -2.08
C GLY A 168 5.65 -7.97 -2.75
N LYS A 169 6.56 -8.95 -2.87
CA LYS A 169 7.84 -8.82 -3.60
C LYS A 169 7.66 -8.86 -5.11
N VAL A 170 8.56 -8.23 -5.85
CA VAL A 170 8.55 -8.15 -7.32
C VAL A 170 9.95 -8.11 -7.93
N TYR A 171 10.28 -9.11 -8.75
CA TYR A 171 11.53 -9.19 -9.55
C TYR A 171 11.81 -7.99 -10.48
N GLN A 172 10.87 -7.06 -10.67
CA GLN A 172 11.05 -5.81 -11.42
C GLN A 172 10.06 -4.72 -10.99
N ASP A 173 10.40 -3.46 -11.29
CA ASP A 173 9.56 -2.27 -11.08
C ASP A 173 8.15 -2.47 -11.68
N SER A 174 7.14 -2.51 -10.82
CA SER A 174 5.81 -3.02 -11.13
C SER A 174 4.69 -2.01 -10.86
N VAL A 175 3.50 -2.30 -11.37
CA VAL A 175 2.28 -1.52 -11.11
C VAL A 175 1.28 -2.44 -10.41
N ALA A 176 0.51 -1.88 -9.48
CA ALA A 176 -0.70 -2.51 -8.94
C ALA A 176 -1.92 -1.62 -9.18
N SER A 177 -3.10 -2.22 -9.28
CA SER A 177 -4.37 -1.47 -9.40
C SER A 177 -5.48 -2.19 -8.64
N ILE A 178 -6.18 -1.42 -7.80
CA ILE A 178 -7.37 -1.89 -7.08
C ILE A 178 -8.54 -0.95 -7.35
N GLU A 179 -9.73 -1.45 -7.09
CA GLU A 179 -11.00 -0.75 -7.17
C GLU A 179 -11.84 -1.16 -5.96
N ALA A 180 -12.68 -0.25 -5.47
CA ALA A 180 -13.80 -0.62 -4.60
C ALA A 180 -15.13 -0.23 -5.25
N GLY A 181 -16.15 -1.04 -5.02
CA GLY A 181 -17.54 -0.76 -5.37
C GLY A 181 -18.42 -0.61 -4.13
N TYR A 182 -19.29 0.39 -4.13
CA TYR A 182 -20.32 0.61 -3.12
C TYR A 182 -21.64 0.95 -3.81
N GLN A 183 -22.70 0.22 -3.47
CA GLN A 183 -23.95 0.18 -4.26
C GLN A 183 -23.64 -0.13 -5.74
N ASP A 184 -23.94 0.81 -6.65
CA ASP A 184 -23.65 0.79 -8.09
C ASP A 184 -22.44 1.66 -8.50
N LYS A 185 -21.85 2.40 -7.56
CA LYS A 185 -20.73 3.33 -7.82
C LYS A 185 -19.39 2.64 -7.54
N PHE A 186 -18.40 2.93 -8.38
CA PHE A 186 -17.06 2.35 -8.32
C PHE A 186 -16.01 3.45 -8.47
N ASP A 187 -14.84 3.28 -7.86
CA ASP A 187 -13.66 4.09 -8.15
C ASP A 187 -12.37 3.28 -7.92
N GLY A 188 -11.31 3.65 -8.63
CA GLY A 188 -10.06 2.90 -8.70
C GLY A 188 -8.83 3.73 -8.38
N THR A 189 -7.78 3.06 -7.90
CA THR A 189 -6.47 3.64 -7.66
C THR A 189 -5.36 2.74 -8.17
N ARG A 190 -4.18 3.34 -8.41
CA ARG A 190 -2.99 2.68 -8.93
C ARG A 190 -1.78 3.00 -8.06
N PHE A 191 -0.88 2.03 -7.97
CA PHE A 191 0.36 2.10 -7.21
C PHE A 191 1.53 1.76 -8.12
N ARG A 192 2.66 2.46 -7.96
CA ARG A 192 3.96 1.98 -8.43
C ARG A 192 4.65 1.26 -7.28
N ILE A 193 5.02 0.01 -7.51
CA ILE A 193 5.78 -0.82 -6.58
C ILE A 193 7.20 -0.89 -7.13
N ARG A 194 8.17 -0.34 -6.41
CA ARG A 194 9.58 -0.40 -6.82
C ARG A 194 10.19 -1.72 -6.39
N ASN A 195 10.97 -2.33 -7.29
CA ASN A 195 11.94 -3.34 -6.85
C ASN A 195 13.08 -2.61 -6.13
N VAL A 196 13.46 -3.12 -4.96
CA VAL A 196 14.66 -2.72 -4.21
C VAL A 196 15.50 -3.93 -3.77
N GLY A 197 14.94 -5.15 -3.79
CA GLY A 197 15.66 -6.41 -3.63
C GLY A 197 15.84 -7.12 -4.98
N LEU A 198 17.09 -7.38 -5.36
CA LEU A 198 17.40 -8.09 -6.61
C LEU A 198 17.39 -9.62 -6.48
N ASP A 199 17.21 -10.13 -5.25
CA ASP A 199 17.33 -11.55 -4.85
C ASP A 199 16.40 -11.76 -3.62
N ASP A 200 15.09 -11.49 -3.78
CA ASP A 200 14.07 -11.74 -2.76
C ASP A 200 12.65 -12.11 -3.27
N PHE A 201 12.50 -12.47 -4.55
CA PHE A 201 11.21 -12.79 -5.17
C PHE A 201 10.81 -14.27 -5.06
N GLY A 202 9.96 -14.58 -4.08
CA GLY A 202 9.20 -15.83 -4.05
C GLY A 202 10.08 -17.06 -3.79
N ILE A 203 10.13 -18.01 -4.74
CA ILE A 203 10.95 -19.23 -4.61
C ILE A 203 12.42 -19.04 -5.00
N TYR A 204 12.76 -17.90 -5.62
CA TYR A 204 14.13 -17.54 -6.01
C TYR A 204 14.86 -16.76 -4.90
N ALA A 205 14.13 -16.32 -3.88
CA ALA A 205 14.61 -15.42 -2.84
C ALA A 205 15.82 -15.95 -2.04
N HIS A 206 16.85 -15.10 -1.97
CA HIS A 206 18.07 -15.24 -1.17
C HIS A 206 18.98 -16.41 -1.59
N ASP A 207 19.01 -16.73 -2.89
CA ASP A 207 19.77 -17.85 -3.45
C ASP A 207 21.08 -17.44 -4.17
N GLN A 208 21.42 -16.15 -4.14
CA GLN A 208 22.58 -15.50 -4.75
C GLN A 208 22.54 -15.36 -6.29
N VAL A 209 21.44 -15.73 -6.92
CA VAL A 209 21.13 -15.40 -8.32
C VAL A 209 20.09 -14.26 -8.34
N PRO A 210 20.12 -13.31 -9.30
CA PRO A 210 19.12 -12.27 -9.35
C PRO A 210 17.77 -12.76 -9.87
N ASP A 211 16.68 -12.38 -9.18
CA ASP A 211 15.30 -12.74 -9.49
C ASP A 211 14.96 -12.48 -10.98
N LEU A 212 15.46 -11.37 -11.53
CA LEU A 212 15.23 -10.97 -12.92
C LEU A 212 15.87 -11.95 -13.92
N TRP A 213 17.02 -12.52 -13.62
CA TRP A 213 17.67 -13.54 -14.47
C TRP A 213 16.86 -14.84 -14.42
N GLN A 214 16.44 -15.26 -13.23
CA GLN A 214 15.66 -16.50 -13.05
C GLN A 214 14.29 -16.38 -13.72
N VAL A 215 13.60 -15.24 -13.57
CA VAL A 215 12.36 -14.96 -14.28
C VAL A 215 12.55 -14.78 -15.79
N GLN A 216 13.70 -14.29 -16.26
CA GLN A 216 14.01 -14.19 -17.69
C GLN A 216 14.23 -15.57 -18.34
N HIS A 217 14.89 -16.51 -17.65
CA HIS A 217 15.20 -17.84 -18.20
C HIS A 217 14.07 -18.88 -17.97
N PHE A 218 13.36 -18.81 -16.84
CA PHE A 218 12.40 -19.84 -16.42
C PHE A 218 10.98 -19.32 -16.15
N GLY A 219 10.78 -18.01 -16.09
CA GLY A 219 9.51 -17.41 -15.68
C GLY A 219 9.30 -17.43 -14.16
N ILE A 220 8.05 -17.23 -13.73
CA ILE A 220 7.70 -17.04 -12.31
C ILE A 220 7.32 -18.37 -11.67
N ASN A 221 7.97 -18.69 -10.54
CA ASN A 221 7.70 -19.88 -9.71
C ASN A 221 7.96 -21.25 -10.40
N ASP A 222 8.96 -21.35 -11.26
CA ASP A 222 9.47 -22.65 -11.73
C ASP A 222 10.63 -23.14 -10.84
N PRO A 223 10.52 -24.29 -10.16
CA PRO A 223 11.61 -24.86 -9.36
C PRO A 223 12.94 -25.05 -10.13
N LEU A 224 12.88 -25.20 -11.46
CA LEU A 224 14.06 -25.29 -12.32
C LEU A 224 14.87 -23.98 -12.37
N GLY A 225 14.29 -22.84 -11.98
CA GLY A 225 15.00 -21.55 -11.91
C GLY A 225 15.79 -21.30 -10.62
N THR A 226 15.70 -22.17 -9.62
CA THR A 226 16.44 -22.01 -8.35
C THR A 226 17.95 -22.19 -8.52
N ALA A 227 18.78 -21.45 -7.78
CA ALA A 227 20.25 -21.46 -7.87
C ALA A 227 20.91 -22.85 -7.88
N ALA A 228 20.29 -23.82 -7.20
CA ALA A 228 20.80 -25.18 -7.04
C ALA A 228 20.37 -26.15 -8.16
N ALA A 229 19.47 -25.76 -9.06
CA ALA A 229 19.01 -26.59 -10.16
C ALA A 229 20.01 -26.59 -11.35
N ASP A 230 20.00 -27.70 -12.08
CA ASP A 230 20.73 -27.98 -13.33
C ASP A 230 19.65 -28.41 -14.35
N PRO A 231 19.09 -27.47 -15.15
CA PRO A 231 17.89 -27.74 -15.93
C PRO A 231 18.13 -28.35 -17.31
N ASP A 232 19.34 -28.22 -17.86
CA ASP A 232 19.74 -28.81 -19.15
C ASP A 232 20.63 -30.06 -19.02
N GLY A 233 21.17 -30.33 -17.82
CA GLY A 233 21.80 -31.58 -17.45
C GLY A 233 23.29 -31.65 -17.75
N ASP A 234 23.99 -30.52 -17.84
CA ASP A 234 25.44 -30.48 -18.13
C ASP A 234 26.32 -30.62 -16.87
N GLY A 235 25.74 -30.53 -15.68
CA GLY A 235 26.41 -30.62 -14.38
C GLY A 235 26.77 -29.27 -13.75
N GLN A 236 26.48 -28.15 -14.42
CA GLN A 236 26.60 -26.79 -13.91
C GLN A 236 25.23 -26.32 -13.40
N ASN A 237 25.19 -25.73 -12.19
CA ASN A 237 23.93 -25.22 -11.64
C ASN A 237 23.69 -23.75 -12.01
N ASN A 238 22.44 -23.30 -11.88
CA ASN A 238 22.03 -21.92 -12.15
C ASN A 238 22.93 -20.84 -11.52
N LEU A 239 23.44 -21.06 -10.30
CA LEU A 239 24.39 -20.15 -9.67
C LEU A 239 25.73 -20.08 -10.40
N PHE A 240 26.29 -21.22 -10.82
CA PHE A 240 27.49 -21.23 -11.65
C PHE A 240 27.23 -20.58 -13.00
N GLU A 241 26.13 -20.95 -13.68
CA GLU A 241 25.74 -20.43 -14.99
C GLU A 241 25.59 -18.89 -14.97
N TYR A 242 24.93 -18.34 -13.95
CA TYR A 242 24.84 -16.90 -13.74
C TYR A 242 26.22 -16.24 -13.52
N ILE A 243 27.07 -16.80 -12.65
CA ILE A 243 28.42 -16.28 -12.38
C ILE A 243 29.31 -16.35 -13.64
N ALA A 244 29.20 -17.42 -14.42
CA ALA A 244 29.96 -17.63 -15.66
C ALA A 244 29.43 -16.78 -16.83
N GLY A 245 28.14 -16.46 -16.84
CA GLY A 245 27.44 -15.77 -17.92
C GLY A 245 26.98 -16.70 -19.03
N LEU A 246 26.72 -17.95 -18.68
CA LEU A 246 26.34 -19.04 -19.56
C LEU A 246 24.80 -19.14 -19.64
N SER A 247 24.25 -20.24 -20.17
CA SER A 247 22.85 -20.34 -20.58
C SER A 247 22.23 -21.63 -20.04
N PRO A 248 21.48 -21.57 -18.91
CA PRO A 248 21.06 -22.72 -18.10
C PRO A 248 19.85 -23.51 -18.69
N THR A 249 19.76 -23.50 -20.01
CA THR A 249 18.72 -24.15 -20.83
C THR A 249 19.32 -24.73 -22.12
N ASN A 250 20.65 -24.83 -22.17
CA ASN A 250 21.45 -25.26 -23.32
C ASN A 250 22.82 -25.80 -22.87
N ALA A 251 22.91 -27.11 -22.59
CA ALA A 251 24.13 -27.83 -22.21
C ALA A 251 25.35 -27.72 -23.17
N ALA A 252 25.18 -27.10 -24.34
CA ALA A 252 26.30 -26.72 -25.21
C ALA A 252 26.97 -25.39 -24.80
N SER A 253 26.44 -24.69 -23.80
CA SER A 253 26.88 -23.37 -23.33
C SER A 253 27.83 -23.48 -22.14
N HIS A 254 28.92 -24.24 -22.26
CA HIS A 254 29.89 -24.45 -21.17
C HIS A 254 31.17 -23.62 -21.34
N LEU A 255 31.93 -23.42 -20.26
CA LEU A 255 33.25 -22.79 -20.31
C LEU A 255 34.33 -23.81 -20.71
N THR A 256 35.10 -23.50 -21.76
CA THR A 256 36.24 -24.31 -22.20
C THR A 256 37.59 -23.67 -21.84
N LEU A 257 38.55 -24.50 -21.46
CA LEU A 257 39.97 -24.13 -21.31
C LEU A 257 40.82 -25.15 -22.09
N GLU A 258 41.24 -24.77 -23.30
CA GLU A 258 42.18 -25.54 -24.10
C GLU A 258 43.63 -25.25 -23.65
N ILE A 259 44.48 -26.28 -23.68
CA ILE A 259 45.90 -26.18 -23.35
C ILE A 259 46.69 -26.61 -24.59
N ALA A 260 47.32 -25.64 -25.26
CA ALA A 260 48.04 -25.85 -26.51
C ALA A 260 49.57 -25.81 -26.31
N ASP A 261 50.27 -26.72 -26.98
CA ASP A 261 51.72 -26.72 -27.10
C ASP A 261 52.23 -25.60 -28.01
N LEU A 262 53.39 -25.05 -27.67
CA LEU A 262 54.10 -24.04 -28.43
C LEU A 262 55.42 -24.66 -28.94
N PRO A 263 55.53 -25.06 -30.23
CA PRO A 263 56.66 -25.85 -30.72
C PRO A 263 58.04 -25.23 -30.48
N ASP A 264 58.16 -23.91 -30.63
CA ASP A 264 59.42 -23.17 -30.43
C ASP A 264 59.67 -22.79 -28.95
N LEU A 265 58.70 -23.04 -28.06
CA LEU A 265 58.70 -22.63 -26.65
C LEU A 265 58.32 -23.81 -25.73
N PRO A 266 59.10 -24.91 -25.69
CA PRO A 266 58.71 -26.18 -25.06
C PRO A 266 58.43 -26.08 -23.55
N ASN A 267 59.02 -25.10 -22.88
CA ASN A 267 58.82 -24.82 -21.44
C ASN A 267 57.54 -23.99 -21.16
N GLN A 268 56.73 -23.71 -22.17
CA GLN A 268 55.54 -22.85 -22.10
C GLN A 268 54.31 -23.55 -22.67
N LYS A 269 53.12 -22.99 -22.38
CA LYS A 269 51.83 -23.43 -22.94
C LYS A 269 50.97 -22.21 -23.23
N ALA A 270 50.19 -22.26 -24.30
CA ALA A 270 49.08 -21.34 -24.50
C ALA A 270 47.83 -21.92 -23.83
N LEU A 271 47.16 -21.10 -23.03
CA LEU A 271 45.91 -21.41 -22.35
C LEU A 271 44.81 -20.60 -23.02
N ILE A 272 43.86 -21.26 -23.67
CA ILE A 272 42.83 -20.63 -24.52
C ILE A 272 41.48 -20.81 -23.84
N LEU A 273 40.86 -19.70 -23.46
CA LEU A 273 39.65 -19.65 -22.63
C LEU A 273 38.48 -19.05 -23.43
N THR A 274 37.39 -19.79 -23.58
CA THR A 274 36.16 -19.31 -24.24
C THR A 274 34.89 -20.00 -23.70
N PRO A 275 33.78 -19.28 -23.50
CA PRO A 275 33.62 -17.84 -23.65
C PRO A 275 34.12 -17.04 -22.44
N ARG A 276 35.02 -16.07 -22.70
CA ARG A 276 35.31 -14.95 -21.81
C ARG A 276 34.31 -13.83 -22.10
N LEU A 277 33.58 -13.38 -21.08
CA LEU A 277 32.54 -12.35 -21.20
C LEU A 277 32.92 -11.07 -20.44
N ASP A 278 32.32 -9.96 -20.84
CA ASP A 278 32.46 -8.70 -20.11
C ASP A 278 31.64 -8.69 -18.80
N GLY A 279 32.00 -7.77 -17.90
CA GLY A 279 31.40 -7.68 -16.56
C GLY A 279 31.80 -8.83 -15.62
N ARG A 280 32.82 -9.62 -15.96
CA ARG A 280 33.32 -10.76 -15.16
C ARG A 280 34.85 -10.74 -15.08
N THR A 281 35.39 -11.21 -13.96
CA THR A 281 36.81 -11.49 -13.80
C THR A 281 37.08 -12.98 -14.03
N TYR A 282 38.21 -13.28 -14.67
CA TYR A 282 38.68 -14.64 -14.92
C TYR A 282 40.13 -14.72 -14.47
N VAL A 283 40.38 -15.44 -13.38
CA VAL A 283 41.71 -15.66 -12.80
C VAL A 283 42.13 -17.09 -13.09
N LEU A 284 43.22 -17.27 -13.82
CA LEU A 284 43.84 -18.59 -13.99
C LEU A 284 44.61 -18.94 -12.72
N GLU A 285 44.24 -20.08 -12.14
CA GLU A 285 44.90 -20.67 -10.99
C GLU A 285 45.49 -22.04 -11.38
N VAL A 286 46.61 -22.37 -10.77
CA VAL A 286 47.52 -23.47 -11.13
C VAL A 286 47.83 -24.32 -9.91
N SER A 287 48.01 -25.61 -10.12
CA SER A 287 48.59 -26.54 -9.15
C SER A 287 49.54 -27.54 -9.82
N THR A 288 50.56 -27.99 -9.11
CA THR A 288 51.38 -29.16 -9.51
C THR A 288 50.89 -30.48 -8.89
N ASN A 289 49.95 -30.40 -7.93
CA ASN A 289 49.35 -31.56 -7.27
C ASN A 289 48.00 -31.16 -6.68
N LEU A 290 46.90 -31.75 -7.17
CA LEU A 290 45.53 -31.47 -6.75
C LEU A 290 45.31 -31.53 -5.21
N ALA A 291 46.10 -32.34 -4.49
CA ALA A 291 46.03 -32.43 -3.02
C ALA A 291 46.60 -31.21 -2.26
N VAL A 292 47.35 -30.32 -2.94
CA VAL A 292 47.98 -29.12 -2.35
C VAL A 292 47.11 -27.86 -2.56
N GLY A 293 46.02 -27.97 -3.33
CA GLY A 293 45.21 -26.83 -3.75
C GLY A 293 45.82 -26.06 -4.92
N PHE A 294 45.21 -24.94 -5.30
CA PHE A 294 45.60 -24.10 -6.42
C PHE A 294 45.99 -22.69 -5.93
N GLY A 295 46.95 -22.06 -6.61
CA GLY A 295 47.32 -20.65 -6.44
C GLY A 295 47.33 -19.90 -7.77
N PRO A 296 47.45 -18.56 -7.81
CA PRO A 296 47.39 -17.78 -9.04
C PRO A 296 48.55 -18.11 -10.00
N LEU A 297 48.28 -18.09 -11.31
CA LEU A 297 49.31 -18.21 -12.34
C LEU A 297 50.16 -16.92 -12.40
N THR A 298 51.41 -17.00 -11.96
CA THR A 298 52.31 -15.85 -11.84
C THR A 298 53.18 -15.66 -13.09
N GLY A 299 53.45 -14.40 -13.44
CA GLY A 299 54.29 -14.02 -14.57
C GLY A 299 53.68 -14.25 -15.96
N ALA A 300 52.41 -14.68 -16.04
CA ALA A 300 51.72 -14.91 -17.30
C ALA A 300 51.29 -13.59 -17.98
N GLU A 301 51.42 -13.57 -19.30
CA GLU A 301 50.88 -12.52 -20.17
C GLU A 301 49.52 -12.97 -20.71
N GLN A 302 48.58 -12.04 -20.89
CA GLN A 302 47.23 -12.34 -21.41
C GLN A 302 46.77 -11.32 -22.45
N VAL A 303 45.99 -11.78 -23.44
CA VAL A 303 45.38 -10.96 -24.48
C VAL A 303 43.97 -11.46 -24.80
N ASP A 304 43.02 -10.53 -24.91
CA ASP A 304 41.61 -10.83 -25.18
C ASP A 304 41.26 -10.47 -26.64
N PHE A 305 40.64 -11.42 -27.35
CA PHE A 305 40.13 -11.26 -28.71
C PHE A 305 38.64 -11.62 -28.73
N GLY A 306 37.78 -10.62 -28.52
CA GLY A 306 36.33 -10.82 -28.41
C GLY A 306 35.98 -11.69 -27.20
N THR A 307 35.36 -12.84 -27.45
CA THR A 307 35.01 -13.81 -26.40
C THR A 307 36.10 -14.83 -26.10
N THR A 308 37.29 -14.72 -26.70
CA THR A 308 38.42 -15.64 -26.41
C THR A 308 39.53 -14.91 -25.68
N ARG A 309 39.96 -15.45 -24.53
CA ARG A 309 41.17 -15.03 -23.83
C ARG A 309 42.31 -16.01 -24.11
N PHE A 310 43.47 -15.51 -24.51
CA PHE A 310 44.71 -16.26 -24.60
C PHE A 310 45.61 -15.85 -23.44
N VAL A 311 46.16 -16.84 -22.71
CA VAL A 311 47.13 -16.61 -21.64
C VAL A 311 48.36 -17.48 -21.88
N LEU A 312 49.54 -16.87 -21.83
CA LEU A 312 50.82 -17.56 -21.95
C LEU A 312 51.29 -17.99 -20.56
N ASP A 313 51.39 -19.30 -20.32
CA ASP A 313 52.09 -19.83 -19.15
C ASP A 313 53.60 -19.84 -19.43
N PRO A 314 54.41 -18.99 -18.75
CA PRO A 314 55.82 -18.84 -19.05
C PRO A 314 56.69 -19.99 -18.49
N ASN A 315 56.12 -20.87 -17.66
CA ASN A 315 56.86 -21.90 -16.92
C ASN A 315 56.03 -23.18 -16.73
N ALA A 316 55.59 -23.78 -17.83
CA ALA A 316 54.88 -25.06 -17.88
C ALA A 316 55.84 -26.26 -17.83
N THR A 317 56.87 -26.20 -16.97
CA THR A 317 57.96 -27.19 -16.89
C THR A 317 57.69 -28.37 -15.94
N ALA A 318 56.65 -28.28 -15.10
CA ALA A 318 56.31 -29.35 -14.18
C ALA A 318 55.67 -30.54 -14.93
N PRO A 319 56.06 -31.81 -14.62
CA PRO A 319 55.57 -32.99 -15.34
C PRO A 319 54.06 -33.23 -15.16
N ASN A 320 53.50 -32.73 -14.05
CA ASN A 320 52.06 -32.55 -13.86
C ASN A 320 51.82 -31.08 -13.54
N LYS A 321 50.99 -30.41 -14.33
CA LYS A 321 50.53 -29.04 -14.09
C LYS A 321 49.05 -28.95 -14.42
N PHE A 322 48.24 -28.72 -13.39
CA PHE A 322 46.78 -28.60 -13.45
C PHE A 322 46.41 -27.12 -13.45
N TYR A 323 45.36 -26.78 -14.20
CA TYR A 323 44.83 -25.43 -14.30
C TYR A 323 43.35 -25.42 -13.95
N ARG A 324 42.87 -24.31 -13.39
CA ARG A 324 41.45 -24.00 -13.28
C ARG A 324 41.23 -22.51 -13.55
N VAL A 325 40.03 -22.17 -14.01
CA VAL A 325 39.61 -20.76 -14.12
C VAL A 325 38.70 -20.46 -12.93
N LYS A 326 39.08 -19.48 -12.12
CA LYS A 326 38.21 -18.90 -11.11
C LYS A 326 37.50 -17.70 -11.74
N ILE A 327 36.18 -17.81 -11.85
CA ILE A 327 35.32 -16.72 -12.33
C ILE A 327 34.80 -15.93 -11.13
N SER A 328 34.61 -14.62 -11.28
CA SER A 328 33.76 -13.84 -10.37
C SER A 328 33.02 -12.73 -11.10
N LEU A 329 31.88 -12.34 -10.54
CA LEU A 329 31.31 -11.01 -10.77
C LEU A 329 32.10 -9.95 -9.94
N PRO A 330 32.05 -8.67 -10.32
CA PRO A 330 32.74 -7.56 -9.65
C PRO A 330 31.99 -7.00 -8.43
#